data_AF-A0A1H7W0N5-F1
#
_entry.id   AF-A0A1H7W0N5-F1
#
_cell.length_a   1.000
_cell.length_b   1.000
_cell.length_c   1.000
_cell.angle_alpha   90.00
_cell.angle_beta   90.00
_cell.angle_gamma   90.00
#
_symmetry.space_group_name_H-M   'P 1'
#
loop_
_entity.id
_entity.type
_entity.pdbx_description
1 polymer ?
#
loop_
_entity_poly.entity_id
_entity_poly.type
_entity_poly.pdbx_seq_one_letter_code
_entity_poly.pdbx_strand_id
1 'polypeptide(L)' 'MSNLEILSLIEKLGQLFTDYKNCKDPKMKEQIYRDIQIIGKAIDV' A
#
# COMPACT_ATOMS: atom_id res chain seq x y z
N MET A 1 8.14 -14.26 6.76
CA MET A 1 8.36 -12.85 7.13
C MET A 1 8.49 -12.76 8.63
N SER A 2 9.35 -11.87 9.13
CA SER A 2 9.43 -11.52 10.54
C SER A 2 8.35 -10.50 10.92
N ASN A 3 8.04 -10.40 12.21
CA ASN A 3 7.06 -9.42 12.71
C ASN A 3 7.46 -7.97 12.36
N LEU A 4 8.76 -7.67 12.31
CA LEU A 4 9.27 -6.34 11.94
C LEU A 4 9.00 -6.01 10.47
N GLU A 5 9.16 -6.99 9.57
CA GLU A 5 8.84 -6.82 8.15
C GLU A 5 7.34 -6.61 7.94
N ILE A 6 6.49 -7.36 8.64
CA ILE A 6 5.03 -7.19 8.57
C ILE A 6 4.63 -5.79 9.04
N LEU A 7 5.17 -5.31 10.16
CA LEU A 7 4.90 -3.96 10.67
C LEU A 7 5.30 -2.88 9.65
N SER A 8 6.47 -3.01 9.03
CA SER A 8 6.92 -2.07 8.00
C SER A 8 5.98 -2.04 6.77
N LEU A 9 5.45 -3.20 6.37
CA LEU A 9 4.48 -3.28 5.28
C LEU A 9 3.13 -2.66 5.66
N ILE A 10 2.68 -2.82 6.91
CA ILE A 10 1.46 -2.18 7.42
C ILE A 10 1.60 -0.65 7.42
N GLU A 11 2.73 -0.12 7.89
CA GLU A 11 3.01 1.33 7.87
C GLU A 11 2.98 1.87 6.43
N LYS A 12 3.62 1.16 5.50
CA LYS A 12 3.63 1.53 4.08
C LYS A 12 2.24 1.49 3.45
N LEU A 13 1.39 0.52 3.81
CA LEU A 13 -0.02 0.48 3.40
C LEU A 13 -0.78 1.71 3.87
N GLY A 14 -0.59 2.12 5.13
CA GLY A 14 -1.21 3.32 5.68
C GLY A 14 -0.84 4.58 4.89
N GLN A 15 0.44 4.71 4.49
CA GLN A 15 0.88 5.81 3.63
C GLN A 15 0.23 5.75 2.25
N LEU A 16 0.21 4.59 1.59
CA LEU A 16 -0.39 4.44 0.26
C LEU A 16 -1.89 4.74 0.25
N PHE A 17 -2.64 4.36 1.28
CA PHE A 17 -4.05 4.75 1.39
C PHE A 17 -4.23 6.27 1.52
N THR A 18 -3.33 6.93 2.25
CA THR A 18 -3.31 8.39 2.36
C THR A 18 -3.02 9.03 1.00
N ASP A 19 -2.03 8.51 0.28
CA ASP A 19 -1.66 8.99 -1.06
C ASP A 19 -2.80 8.76 -2.06
N TYR A 20 -3.44 7.59 -2.03
CA TYR A 20 -4.59 7.25 -2.88
C TYR A 20 -5.77 8.22 -2.67
N LYS A 21 -6.06 8.55 -1.40
CA LYS A 21 -7.12 9.49 -1.03
C LYS A 21 -6.83 10.88 -1.57
N ASN A 22 -5.58 11.33 -1.48
CA ASN A 22 -5.18 12.69 -1.85
C ASN A 22 -4.79 12.86 -3.34
N CYS A 23 -4.57 11.76 -4.06
CA CYS A 23 -4.18 11.78 -5.46
C CYS A 23 -5.36 12.17 -6.37
N LYS A 24 -5.12 13.19 -7.20
CA LYS A 24 -6.08 13.68 -8.21
C LYS A 24 -5.79 13.16 -9.62
N ASP A 25 -4.57 12.71 -9.90
CA ASP A 25 -4.20 12.14 -11.19
C ASP A 25 -4.74 10.71 -11.29
N PRO A 26 -5.62 10.39 -12.26
CA PRO A 26 -6.22 9.06 -12.38
C PRO A 26 -5.20 7.94 -12.65
N LYS A 27 -4.14 8.19 -13.43
CA LYS A 27 -3.13 7.17 -13.74
C LYS A 27 -2.27 6.88 -12.52
N MET A 28 -1.86 7.93 -11.82
CA MET A 28 -1.11 7.78 -10.57
C MET A 28 -1.96 7.09 -9.50
N LYS A 29 -3.24 7.44 -9.40
CA LYS A 29 -4.19 6.81 -8.48
C LYS A 29 -4.38 5.31 -8.75
N GLU A 30 -4.43 4.91 -10.01
CA GLU A 30 -4.46 3.49 -10.39
C GLU A 30 -3.15 2.77 -9.98
N GLN A 31 -2.00 3.41 -10.20
CA GLN A 31 -0.71 2.83 -9.78
C GLN A 31 -0.65 2.63 -8.26
N ILE A 32 -1.04 3.64 -7.47
CA ILE A 32 -1.08 3.54 -6.01
C ILE A 32 -2.03 2.40 -5.57
N TYR A 33 -3.18 2.25 -6.23
CA TYR A 33 -4.11 1.17 -5.93
C TYR A 33 -3.51 -0.23 -6.21
N ARG A 34 -2.77 -0.38 -7.31
CA ARG A 34 -2.06 -1.64 -7.61
C ARG A 34 -1.00 -1.94 -6.56
N ASP A 35 -0.27 -0.93 -6.09
CA ASP A 35 0.73 -1.09 -5.04
C ASP A 35 0.08 -1.52 -3.70
N ILE A 36 -1.07 -0.93 -3.34
CA ILE A 36 -1.87 -1.36 -2.19
C ILE A 36 -2.25 -2.84 -2.31
N GLN A 37 -2.72 -3.28 -3.49
CA GLN A 37 -3.10 -4.67 -3.71
C GLN A 37 -1.91 -5.64 -3.58
N ILE A 38 -0.74 -5.26 -4.10
CA ILE A 38 0.49 -6.08 -4.02
C ILE A 38 0.92 -6.23 -2.57
N ILE A 39 0.98 -5.13 -1.81
CA ILE A 39 1.42 -5.16 -0.40
C ILE A 39 0.39 -5.87 0.47
N GLY A 40 -0.91 -5.62 0.26
CA GLY A 40 -1.97 -6.32 0.99
C GLY A 40 -1.89 -7.84 0.81
N LYS A 41 -1.65 -8.30 -0.42
CA LYS A 41 -1.42 -9.72 -0.69
C LYS A 41 -0.16 -10.27 -0.04
N ALA A 42 0.89 -9.47 0.12
CA ALA A 42 2.11 -9.91 0.77
C ALA A 42 1.95 -10.12 2.29
N ILE A 43 1.06 -9.34 2.93
CA ILE A 43 0.78 -9.46 4.38
C ILE A 43 -0.17 -10.62 4.69
N ASP A 44 -1.08 -10.96 3.78
CA ASP A 44 -2.05 -12.05 3.94
C ASP A 44 -1.43 -13.47 3.82
N VAL A 45 -0.11 -13.58 3.62
CA VAL A 45 0.65 -14.84 3.49
C VAL A 45 1.38 -15.19 4.78
#